data_AF-A0A183NS95-F1
#
_entry.id   AF-A0A183NS95-F1
#
_cell.length_a   1.000
_cell.length_b   1.000
_cell.length_c   1.000
_cell.angle_alpha   90.00
_cell.angle_beta   90.00
_cell.angle_gamma   90.00
#
_symmetry.space_group_name_H-M   'P 1'
#
loop_
_entity.id
_entity.type
_entity.pdbx_description
1 polymer ?
#
loop_
_entity_poly.entity_id
_entity_poly.type
_entity_poly.pdbx_seq_one_letter_code
_entity_poly.pdbx_strand_id
1 'polypeptide(L)'
;MIMLGCDLLPADGVILQSNDLKVDESSLTGEPDQVKKGENIDPMLLSGTHVMEGSGKMVVTAVGVNSQAGIIFTLLGATEGDNSTAAPPPPINLANANEMTQISRNTNQNYDTDGKQQHEINKNPNDQSNGNKHSIKGSGHVAFSGTSEGK
;
A
#
# COMPACT_ATOMS: atom_id res chain seq x y z
N MET A 1 -4.84 -16.94 -2.81
CA MET A 1 -4.43 -18.36 -2.86
C MET A 1 -3.98 -18.81 -1.47
N ILE A 2 -4.43 -19.98 -1.02
CA ILE A 2 -3.95 -20.63 0.21
C ILE A 2 -2.81 -21.56 -0.20
N MET A 3 -1.76 -21.62 0.60
CA MET A 3 -0.59 -22.48 0.37
C MET A 3 -0.28 -23.27 1.62
N LEU A 4 0.17 -24.50 1.44
CA LEU A 4 0.63 -25.42 2.46
C LEU A 4 2.02 -25.95 2.10
N GLY A 5 2.69 -26.55 3.08
CA GLY A 5 3.95 -27.27 2.84
C GLY A 5 3.83 -28.28 1.71
N CYS A 6 4.91 -28.40 0.93
CA CYS A 6 5.05 -29.20 -0.29
C CYS A 6 4.29 -28.70 -1.52
N ASP A 7 3.57 -27.56 -1.44
CA ASP A 7 2.92 -26.98 -2.62
C ASP A 7 3.95 -26.40 -3.60
N LEU A 8 3.78 -26.69 -4.89
CA LEU A 8 4.42 -25.93 -5.97
C LEU A 8 3.58 -24.67 -6.25
N LEU A 9 4.21 -23.51 -6.27
CA LEU A 9 3.50 -22.26 -6.53
C LEU A 9 3.24 -22.06 -8.03
N PRO A 10 1.97 -22.00 -8.47
CA PRO A 10 1.61 -21.83 -9.89
C PRO A 10 1.60 -20.36 -10.33
N ALA A 11 1.77 -19.41 -9.41
CA ALA A 11 1.56 -17.99 -9.64
C ALA A 11 2.48 -17.16 -8.73
N ASP A 12 2.80 -15.95 -9.17
CA ASP A 12 3.48 -14.97 -8.32
C ASP A 12 2.47 -14.30 -7.38
N GLY A 13 2.94 -13.79 -6.25
CA GLY A 13 2.11 -12.95 -5.40
C GLY A 13 2.72 -12.48 -4.10
N VAL A 14 1.86 -11.85 -3.30
CA VAL A 14 2.22 -11.18 -2.05
C VAL A 14 1.54 -11.86 -0.88
N ILE A 15 2.31 -12.17 0.16
CA ILE A 15 1.80 -12.76 1.40
C ILE A 15 0.87 -11.76 2.11
N LEU A 16 -0.31 -12.24 2.48
CA LEU A 16 -1.23 -11.58 3.40
C LEU A 16 -1.13 -12.15 4.81
N GLN A 17 -0.84 -13.45 4.91
CA GLN A 17 -0.73 -14.15 6.17
C GLN A 17 0.26 -15.31 6.02
N SER A 18 1.16 -15.50 6.97
CA SER A 18 2.11 -16.63 6.97
C SER A 18 2.26 -17.25 8.36
N ASN A 19 2.42 -18.57 8.42
CA ASN A 19 2.79 -19.30 9.63
C ASN A 19 3.99 -20.20 9.33
N ASP A 20 5.16 -19.82 9.87
CA ASP A 20 6.46 -20.47 9.66
C ASP A 20 6.72 -20.89 8.20
N LEU A 21 6.42 -19.98 7.27
CA LEU A 21 6.51 -20.23 5.84
C LEU A 21 7.98 -20.21 5.40
N LYS A 22 8.46 -21.32 4.81
CA LYS A 22 9.74 -21.37 4.10
C LYS A 22 9.54 -21.88 2.69
N VAL A 23 10.29 -21.30 1.76
CA VAL A 23 10.21 -21.59 0.33
C VAL A 23 11.59 -21.93 -0.19
N ASP A 24 11.66 -22.93 -1.06
CA ASP A 24 12.83 -23.25 -1.86
C ASP A 24 12.80 -22.44 -3.16
N GLU A 25 13.74 -21.50 -3.28
CA GLU A 25 13.91 -20.62 -4.44
C GLU A 25 15.00 -21.10 -5.41
N SER A 26 15.55 -22.29 -5.20
CA SER A 26 16.62 -22.86 -6.04
C SER A 26 16.25 -22.96 -7.51
N SER A 27 14.95 -23.15 -7.82
CA SER A 27 14.44 -23.19 -9.18
C SER A 27 14.63 -21.87 -9.94
N LEU A 28 14.81 -20.75 -9.22
CA LEU A 28 14.95 -19.42 -9.79
C LEU A 28 16.34 -18.83 -9.59
N THR A 29 16.94 -19.03 -8.41
CA THR A 29 18.25 -18.45 -8.05
C THR A 29 19.41 -19.39 -8.30
N GLY A 30 19.16 -20.71 -8.35
CA GLY A 30 20.20 -21.74 -8.37
C GLY A 30 20.81 -22.06 -7.01
N GLU A 31 20.40 -21.36 -5.94
CA GLU A 31 20.92 -21.56 -4.59
C GLU A 31 19.96 -22.45 -3.77
N PRO A 32 20.44 -23.51 -3.09
CA PRO A 32 19.60 -24.51 -2.43
C PRO A 32 19.04 -24.08 -1.06
N ASP A 33 19.27 -22.83 -0.66
CA ASP A 33 18.90 -22.36 0.68
C ASP A 33 17.40 -22.10 0.79
N GLN A 34 16.81 -22.61 1.88
CA GLN A 34 15.42 -22.32 2.21
C GLN A 34 15.28 -20.89 2.72
N VAL A 35 14.40 -20.13 2.06
CA VAL A 35 14.17 -18.73 2.38
C VAL A 35 12.95 -18.62 3.29
N LYS A 36 13.14 -17.98 4.46
CA LYS A 36 12.04 -17.67 5.37
C LYS A 36 11.21 -16.52 4.82
N LYS A 37 9.91 -16.74 4.68
CA LYS A 37 8.97 -15.77 4.13
C LYS A 37 8.03 -15.23 5.20
N GLY A 38 7.53 -14.02 4.98
CA GLY A 38 6.55 -13.41 5.87
C GLY A 38 6.17 -11.98 5.51
N GLU A 39 5.04 -11.53 6.03
CA GLU A 39 4.40 -10.24 5.72
C GLU A 39 5.34 -9.03 5.81
N ASN A 40 6.26 -9.04 6.78
CA ASN A 40 7.18 -7.92 7.07
C ASN A 40 8.67 -8.24 6.85
N ILE A 41 8.99 -9.42 6.31
CA ILE A 41 10.38 -9.86 6.11
C ILE A 41 10.66 -9.98 4.63
N ASP A 42 9.96 -10.91 3.99
CA ASP A 42 10.03 -11.16 2.57
C ASP A 42 8.65 -11.65 2.12
N PRO A 43 7.77 -10.72 1.70
CA PRO A 43 6.38 -11.03 1.40
C PRO A 43 6.20 -11.54 -0.04
N MET A 44 7.25 -11.60 -0.86
CA MET A 44 7.16 -12.04 -2.25
C MET A 44 7.23 -13.55 -2.37
N LEU A 45 6.34 -14.09 -3.20
CA LEU A 45 6.29 -15.49 -3.59
C LEU A 45 6.25 -15.59 -5.09
N LEU A 46 7.06 -16.50 -5.63
CA LEU A 46 7.37 -16.55 -7.06
C LEU A 46 6.94 -17.91 -7.62
N SER A 47 6.29 -17.88 -8.77
CA SER A 47 5.88 -19.06 -9.50
C SER A 47 7.07 -19.95 -9.83
N GLY A 48 6.86 -21.26 -9.76
CA GLY A 48 7.92 -22.26 -9.98
C GLY A 48 8.74 -22.58 -8.73
N THR A 49 8.54 -21.88 -7.61
CA THR A 49 9.17 -22.22 -6.32
C THR A 49 8.31 -23.19 -5.51
N HIS A 50 8.93 -23.93 -4.60
CA HIS A 50 8.23 -24.91 -3.76
C HIS A 50 8.14 -24.42 -2.32
N VAL A 51 6.96 -24.54 -1.70
CA VAL A 51 6.79 -24.37 -0.27
C VAL A 51 7.38 -25.57 0.45
N MET A 52 8.36 -25.37 1.31
CA MET A 52 9.01 -26.45 2.05
C MET A 52 8.28 -26.79 3.34
N GLU A 53 7.86 -25.75 4.08
CA GLU A 53 7.16 -25.89 5.34
C GLU A 53 6.22 -24.71 5.58
N GLY A 54 5.31 -24.91 6.53
CA GLY A 54 4.39 -23.89 7.00
C GLY A 54 3.12 -23.79 6.16
N SER A 55 2.46 -22.66 6.31
CA SER A 55 1.23 -22.34 5.57
C SER A 55 1.09 -20.84 5.39
N GLY A 56 0.29 -20.43 4.41
CA GLY A 56 0.03 -19.03 4.20
C GLY A 56 -1.13 -18.72 3.27
N LYS A 57 -1.41 -17.43 3.16
CA LYS A 57 -2.34 -16.86 2.20
C LYS A 57 -1.62 -15.78 1.43
N MET A 58 -1.76 -15.80 0.12
CA MET A 58 -1.21 -14.79 -0.78
C MET A 58 -2.30 -14.19 -1.66
N VAL A 59 -2.12 -12.94 -2.07
CA VAL A 59 -2.79 -12.35 -3.25
C VAL A 59 -1.96 -12.67 -4.47
N VAL A 60 -2.59 -13.21 -5.51
CA VAL A 60 -1.93 -13.46 -6.80
C VAL A 60 -1.69 -12.13 -7.50
N THR A 61 -0.47 -11.89 -7.95
CA THR A 61 -0.09 -10.68 -8.71
C THR A 61 0.11 -10.96 -10.20
N ALA A 62 0.61 -12.15 -10.56
CA ALA A 62 0.84 -12.53 -11.94
C ALA A 62 0.77 -14.03 -12.17
N VAL A 63 0.44 -14.43 -13.40
CA VAL A 63 0.34 -15.83 -13.86
C VAL A 63 0.88 -15.96 -15.29
N GLY A 64 1.31 -17.16 -15.66
CA GLY A 64 1.76 -17.48 -17.02
C GLY A 64 2.91 -16.58 -17.47
N VAL A 65 2.87 -16.11 -18.72
CA VAL A 65 3.93 -15.27 -19.33
C VAL A 65 4.18 -13.93 -18.62
N ASN A 66 3.27 -13.51 -17.74
CA ASN A 66 3.43 -12.28 -16.96
C ASN A 66 4.10 -12.54 -15.61
N SER A 67 4.25 -13.80 -15.19
CA SER A 67 5.00 -14.15 -13.99
C SER A 67 6.51 -14.03 -14.23
N GLN A 68 7.31 -13.91 -13.18
CA GLN A 68 8.76 -13.81 -13.32
C GLN A 68 9.34 -15.04 -14.03
N ALA A 69 8.90 -16.25 -13.64
CA ALA A 69 9.27 -17.48 -14.32
C ALA A 69 8.81 -17.49 -15.79
N GLY A 70 7.60 -16.99 -16.08
CA GLY A 70 7.08 -16.89 -17.43
C GLY A 70 7.86 -15.92 -18.32
N ILE A 71 8.29 -14.77 -17.77
CA ILE A 71 9.14 -13.81 -18.46
C ILE A 71 10.51 -14.43 -18.76
N ILE A 72 11.13 -15.09 -17.78
CA ILE A 72 12.40 -15.81 -17.97
C ILE A 72 12.25 -16.86 -19.07
N PHE A 73 11.19 -17.68 -19.02
CA PHE A 73 10.95 -18.71 -20.02
C PHE A 73 10.73 -18.11 -21.41
N THR A 74 10.01 -16.98 -21.51
CA THR A 74 9.80 -16.26 -22.77
C THR A 74 11.12 -15.74 -23.34
N LEU A 75 12.00 -15.18 -22.49
CA LEU A 75 13.30 -14.68 -22.91
C LEU A 75 14.24 -15.80 -23.38
N LEU A 76 14.20 -16.96 -22.71
CA LEU A 76 14.98 -18.14 -23.12
C LEU A 76 14.42 -18.78 -24.40
N GLY A 77 13.09 -18.88 -24.52
CA GLY A 77 12.39 -19.46 -25.67
C GLY A 77 12.35 -18.58 -26.93
N ALA A 78 12.55 -17.26 -26.79
CA ALA A 78 12.70 -16.34 -27.93
C ALA A 78 13.93 -16.64 -28.81
N THR A 79 14.81 -17.57 -28.39
CA THR A 79 15.95 -18.04 -29.17
C THR A 79 15.56 -19.11 -30.21
N GLU A 80 14.35 -19.68 -30.14
CA GLU A 80 13.87 -20.71 -31.06
C GLU A 80 12.57 -20.28 -31.77
N GLY A 81 12.73 -19.45 -32.80
CA GLY A 81 12.05 -19.59 -34.11
C GLY A 81 10.52 -19.61 -34.27
N ASP A 82 9.67 -19.57 -33.24
CA ASP A 82 8.21 -19.67 -33.41
C ASP A 82 7.46 -18.33 -33.21
N ASN A 83 6.99 -17.80 -34.34
CA ASN A 83 6.24 -16.53 -34.50
C ASN A 83 4.80 -16.56 -33.93
N SER A 84 4.56 -17.26 -32.82
CA SER A 84 3.25 -17.30 -32.12
C SER A 84 3.34 -16.92 -30.65
N THR A 85 4.40 -16.22 -30.24
CA THR A 85 4.57 -15.74 -28.87
C THR A 85 4.12 -14.28 -28.76
N ALA A 86 3.22 -14.02 -27.80
CA ALA A 86 2.91 -12.66 -27.40
C ALA A 86 4.23 -11.97 -27.02
N ALA A 87 4.45 -10.75 -27.53
CA ALA A 87 5.63 -9.98 -27.16
C ALA A 87 5.77 -9.96 -25.63
N PRO A 88 7.01 -10.06 -25.09
CA PRO A 88 7.21 -9.97 -23.65
C PRO A 88 6.51 -8.71 -23.13
N PRO A 89 5.85 -8.79 -21.97
CA PRO A 89 5.15 -7.64 -21.42
C PRO A 89 6.11 -6.45 -21.38
N PRO A 90 5.66 -5.26 -21.81
CA PRO A 90 6.52 -4.10 -21.80
C PRO A 90 7.08 -3.87 -20.39
N PRO A 91 8.33 -3.41 -20.26
CA PRO A 91 8.90 -3.13 -18.94
C PRO A 91 7.98 -2.18 -18.20
N ILE A 92 7.63 -2.54 -16.96
CA ILE A 92 6.78 -1.72 -16.09
C ILE A 92 7.51 -0.40 -15.86
N ASN A 93 6.90 0.72 -16.24
CA ASN A 93 7.44 2.04 -15.97
C ASN A 93 7.33 2.33 -14.46
N LEU A 94 8.44 2.09 -13.74
CA LEU A 94 8.53 2.25 -12.29
C LEU A 94 8.39 3.71 -11.83
N ALA A 95 8.43 4.70 -12.74
CA ALA A 95 8.27 6.12 -12.39
C ALA A 95 6.89 6.44 -11.78
N ASN A 96 5.85 5.67 -12.12
CA ASN A 96 4.48 5.91 -11.67
C ASN A 96 4.07 5.04 -10.48
N ALA A 97 4.93 4.12 -10.00
CA ALA A 97 4.61 3.22 -8.88
C ALA A 97 4.41 3.95 -7.53
N ASN A 98 4.87 5.20 -7.45
CA ASN A 98 4.79 6.04 -6.26
C ASN A 98 3.37 6.55 -5.95
N GLU A 99 2.43 6.48 -6.90
CA GLU A 99 1.05 6.94 -6.68
C GLU A 99 0.25 5.98 -5.80
N MET A 100 0.59 4.68 -5.80
CA MET A 100 -0.08 3.66 -4.99
C MET A 100 0.37 3.67 -3.51
N THR A 101 1.55 4.21 -3.20
CA THR A 101 2.03 4.35 -1.81
C THR A 101 1.27 5.42 -1.01
N GLN A 102 0.60 6.37 -1.68
CA GLN A 102 -0.10 7.46 -0.99
C GLN A 102 -1.45 7.04 -0.39
N ILE A 103 -2.09 5.99 -0.93
CA ILE A 103 -3.40 5.53 -0.44
C ILE A 103 -3.25 4.78 0.92
N SER A 104 -2.14 4.10 1.16
CA SER A 104 -1.89 3.36 2.41
C SER A 104 -1.29 4.19 3.56
N ARG A 105 -0.90 5.46 3.34
CA ARG A 105 -0.37 6.31 4.41
C ARG A 105 -1.44 6.96 5.29
N ASN A 106 -2.72 6.73 5.02
CA ASN A 106 -3.82 7.38 5.74
C ASN A 106 -4.45 6.48 6.81
N THR A 107 -3.64 5.70 7.54
CA THR A 107 -4.07 5.13 8.82
C THR A 107 -3.85 6.21 9.89
N ASN A 108 -4.95 6.85 10.29
CA ASN A 108 -5.03 7.75 11.44
C ASN A 108 -4.37 7.10 12.67
N GLN A 109 -3.15 7.51 12.99
CA GLN A 109 -2.57 7.35 14.31
C GLN A 109 -3.00 8.55 15.16
N ASN A 110 -4.17 8.46 15.78
CA ASN A 110 -4.60 9.40 16.82
C ASN A 110 -5.25 8.61 17.96
N TYR A 111 -4.41 8.00 18.79
CA TYR A 111 -4.76 7.62 20.15
C TYR A 111 -3.75 8.27 21.08
N ASP A 112 -4.19 9.25 21.87
CA ASP A 112 -3.45 9.65 23.06
C ASP A 112 -3.43 8.46 24.03
N THR A 113 -2.36 8.32 24.81
CA THR A 113 -2.10 7.21 25.76
C THR A 113 -3.18 6.98 26.83
N ASP A 114 -4.25 7.79 26.87
CA ASP A 114 -5.35 7.70 27.82
C ASP A 114 -6.75 7.50 27.17
N GLY A 115 -6.82 7.15 25.88
CA GLY A 115 -8.01 6.52 25.28
C GLY A 115 -9.28 7.36 25.14
N LYS A 116 -9.19 8.69 24.92
CA LYS A 116 -10.38 9.54 24.63
C LYS A 116 -10.37 10.08 23.19
N GLN A 117 -11.45 9.84 22.45
CA GLN A 117 -11.68 10.36 21.09
C GLN A 117 -12.00 11.86 21.11
N GLN A 118 -11.33 12.65 20.27
CA GLN A 118 -11.68 14.07 20.02
C GLN A 118 -12.64 14.17 18.83
N HIS A 119 -13.74 14.90 18.99
CA HIS A 119 -14.71 15.21 17.94
C HIS A 119 -14.36 16.58 17.35
N GLU A 120 -13.85 16.65 16.12
CA GLU A 120 -13.73 17.92 15.38
C GLU A 120 -14.68 17.96 14.18
N ILE A 121 -15.34 19.11 14.03
CA ILE A 121 -16.34 19.40 12.99
C ILE A 121 -15.57 19.81 11.72
N ASN A 122 -15.70 19.02 10.66
CA ASN A 122 -15.08 19.29 9.37
C ASN A 122 -15.64 20.58 8.74
N LYS A 123 -14.80 21.63 8.59
CA LYS A 123 -15.16 22.83 7.80
C LYS A 123 -14.79 22.61 6.33
N ASN A 124 -15.74 22.93 5.43
CA ASN A 124 -15.62 22.76 3.98
C ASN A 124 -14.63 23.79 3.38
N PRO A 125 -13.66 23.40 2.53
CA PRO A 125 -12.62 24.31 2.01
C PRO A 125 -13.08 25.41 1.04
N ASN A 126 -14.37 25.45 0.65
CA ASN A 126 -14.86 26.38 -0.38
C ASN A 126 -15.45 27.69 0.15
N ASP A 127 -15.30 28.01 1.44
CA ASP A 127 -15.82 29.25 2.02
C ASP A 127 -14.84 30.42 1.83
N GLN A 128 -14.69 30.91 0.59
CA GLN A 128 -13.96 32.13 0.29
C GLN A 128 -14.87 33.37 0.43
N SER A 129 -14.93 33.96 1.63
CA SER A 129 -15.53 35.29 1.80
C SER A 129 -14.58 36.38 1.27
N ASN A 130 -14.92 36.97 0.13
CA ASN A 130 -14.23 38.12 -0.44
C ASN A 130 -14.40 39.35 0.48
N GLY A 131 -13.34 39.73 1.20
CA GLY A 131 -13.33 40.84 2.14
C GLY A 131 -12.90 42.16 1.49
N ASN A 132 -13.86 42.99 1.07
CA ASN A 132 -13.62 44.41 0.81
C ASN A 132 -14.11 45.22 2.02
N LYS A 133 -13.21 45.77 2.85
CA LYS A 133 -13.57 46.64 3.99
C LYS A 133 -13.10 48.07 3.72
N HIS A 134 -14.04 48.93 3.33
CA HIS A 134 -13.91 50.38 3.38
C HIS A 134 -14.04 50.86 4.84
N SER A 135 -13.12 51.74 5.23
CA SER A 135 -13.05 52.39 6.55
C SER A 135 -14.04 53.55 6.63
N ILE A 136 -14.90 53.56 7.65
CA ILE A 136 -15.64 54.77 8.06
C ILE A 136 -15.39 55.01 9.55
N LYS A 137 -14.72 56.13 9.84
CA LYS A 137 -14.52 56.69 11.19
C LYS A 137 -15.84 57.27 11.71
N GLY A 138 -16.16 56.98 12.96
CA GLY A 138 -17.22 57.67 13.72
C GLY A 138 -16.76 57.92 15.16
N SER A 139 -16.54 59.20 15.48
CA SER A 139 -16.24 59.74 16.81
C SER A 139 -17.54 59.93 17.60
N GLY A 140 -17.54 59.68 18.91
CA GLY A 140 -18.64 60.06 19.80
C GLY A 140 -18.48 59.55 21.23
N HIS A 141 -17.93 60.40 22.09
CA HIS A 141 -18.02 60.30 23.56
C HIS A 141 -19.41 60.80 24.02
N VAL A 142 -20.08 60.11 24.95
CA VAL A 142 -20.91 60.72 26.01
C VAL A 142 -21.08 59.73 27.18
N ALA A 143 -20.94 60.24 28.40
CA ALA A 143 -21.06 59.53 29.67
C ALA A 143 -22.41 59.84 30.33
N PHE A 144 -22.94 58.94 31.17
CA PHE A 144 -23.72 59.34 32.36
C PHE A 144 -23.79 58.23 33.44
N SER A 145 -23.92 58.70 34.68
CA SER A 145 -23.78 58.09 36.00
C SER A 145 -25.03 57.42 36.60
N GLY A 146 -24.85 56.62 37.66
CA GLY A 146 -25.87 56.35 38.71
C GLY A 146 -25.88 54.90 39.24
N THR A 147 -25.14 54.60 40.31
CA THR A 147 -25.56 54.37 41.73
C THR A 147 -26.03 52.96 42.08
N SER A 148 -25.34 52.38 43.08
CA SER A 148 -25.67 51.15 43.80
C SER A 148 -26.81 51.34 44.81
N GLU A 149 -27.54 50.26 45.11
CA GLU A 149 -28.17 49.83 46.38
C GLU A 149 -29.18 48.73 45.96
N GLY A 150 -29.37 47.58 46.57
CA GLY A 150 -29.02 47.05 47.88
C GLY A 150 -30.20 46.17 48.33
N LYS A 151 -30.02 44.84 48.34
CA LYS A 151 -30.53 43.86 49.32
C LYS A 151 -30.30 42.44 48.82
#